data_AF-A0A0H5CJA6-F1
#
_entry.id   AF-A0A0H5CJA6-F1
#
_cell.length_a   1.000
_cell.length_b   1.000
_cell.length_c   1.000
_cell.angle_alpha   90.00
_cell.angle_beta   90.00
_cell.angle_gamma   90.00
#
_symmetry.space_group_name_H-M   'P 1'
#
loop_
_entity.id
_entity.type
_entity.pdbx_description
1 polymer ?
#
loop_
_entity_poly.entity_id
_entity_poly.type
_entity_poly.pdbx_seq_one_letter_code
_entity_poly.pdbx_strand_id
1 'polypeptide(L)'
;MTTSPSTVPGATPSTSDLETCAAILELLYPVRRAADPDAPNTAAAFPEQINQLLDFVSVGEPVMFTLPGFPCKSPNPAKVLGDLPDEGERLSLRFLDELCASVQAVYAPGARLVICSDGHIFGDVIGVADDRVDAYSDELRELMAKEELSRLSLFNLQDIYPGLSYDEKRRRVTVAYAPTIAQLREEVMTDESTLRLYRGITRFLVDDTAHWTGSKSALQRECRTRSYEVIARSRAWGDLVAAYHPRSVRLSIHPQPAGAAKFGIRLLDAPDAWMTPWHSVLVEEPGKAPRLVRHKDAVELGELVTVDGRPSHFRVTD
;
A
#
# COMPACT_ATOMS: atom_id res chain seq x y z
N MET A 1 19.87 34.07 17.01
CA MET A 1 18.57 34.75 16.89
C MET A 1 17.81 34.07 15.77
N THR A 2 17.07 33.03 16.11
CA THR A 2 16.28 32.21 15.18
C THR A 2 14.89 32.83 15.08
N THR A 3 14.59 33.37 13.90
CA THR A 3 13.26 33.86 13.55
C THR A 3 12.30 32.68 13.42
N SER A 4 11.30 32.63 14.27
CA SER A 4 10.17 31.71 14.15
C SER A 4 9.43 31.93 12.82
N PRO A 5 8.92 30.88 12.15
CA PRO A 5 8.03 31.06 11.02
C PRO A 5 6.74 31.71 11.51
N SER A 6 6.38 32.84 10.91
CA SER A 6 5.08 33.47 11.11
C SER A 6 4.01 32.60 10.46
N THR A 7 3.18 31.95 11.27
CA THR A 7 1.92 31.36 10.83
C THR A 7 0.95 32.48 10.52
N VAL A 8 0.65 32.66 9.23
CA VAL A 8 -0.45 33.51 8.78
C VAL A 8 -1.77 32.87 9.24
N PRO A 9 -2.76 33.62 9.74
CA PRO A 9 -4.07 33.06 10.08
C PRO A 9 -4.73 32.51 8.80
N GLY A 10 -5.02 31.20 8.79
CA GLY A 10 -5.64 30.54 7.64
C GLY A 10 -7.01 31.15 7.33
N ALA A 11 -7.20 31.59 6.10
CA ALA A 11 -8.53 31.94 5.59
C ALA A 11 -9.44 30.71 5.72
N THR A 12 -10.68 30.91 6.14
CA THR A 12 -11.70 29.86 6.13
C THR A 12 -11.81 29.30 4.70
N PRO A 13 -11.77 27.97 4.51
CA PRO A 13 -11.85 27.38 3.18
C PRO A 13 -13.16 27.79 2.49
N SER A 14 -13.11 28.07 1.20
CA SER A 14 -14.31 28.48 0.47
C SER A 14 -15.27 27.31 0.35
N THR A 15 -16.58 27.59 0.25
CA THR A 15 -17.60 26.54 0.05
C THR A 15 -17.32 25.71 -1.21
N SER A 16 -16.86 26.36 -2.28
CA SER A 16 -16.49 25.70 -3.55
C SER A 16 -15.32 24.73 -3.38
N ASP A 17 -14.32 25.07 -2.54
CA ASP A 17 -13.19 24.19 -2.28
C ASP A 17 -13.63 22.93 -1.52
N LEU A 18 -14.51 23.11 -0.53
CA LEU A 18 -15.07 22.00 0.24
C LEU A 18 -15.93 21.07 -0.64
N GLU A 19 -16.74 21.62 -1.53
CA GLU A 19 -17.51 20.84 -2.51
C GLU A 19 -16.60 20.05 -3.45
N THR A 20 -15.52 20.66 -3.92
CA THR A 20 -14.51 19.99 -4.75
C THR A 20 -13.81 18.87 -3.98
N CYS A 21 -13.39 19.12 -2.73
CA CYS A 21 -12.77 18.09 -1.89
C CYS A 21 -13.74 16.92 -1.63
N ALA A 22 -15.02 17.20 -1.39
CA ALA A 22 -16.04 16.17 -1.23
C ALA A 22 -16.21 15.33 -2.51
N ALA A 23 -16.28 15.98 -3.68
CA ALA A 23 -16.38 15.29 -4.97
C ALA A 23 -15.16 14.39 -5.26
N ILE A 24 -13.95 14.83 -4.90
CA ILE A 24 -12.74 13.99 -5.02
C ILE A 24 -12.84 12.78 -4.08
N LEU A 25 -13.27 12.99 -2.83
CA LEU A 25 -13.39 11.93 -1.84
C LEU A 25 -14.48 10.91 -2.22
N GLU A 26 -15.55 11.34 -2.89
CA GLU A 26 -16.60 10.46 -3.41
C GLU A 26 -16.07 9.41 -4.40
N LEU A 27 -15.04 9.74 -5.18
CA LEU A 27 -14.36 8.79 -6.07
C LEU A 27 -13.63 7.67 -5.31
N LEU A 28 -13.26 7.89 -4.05
CA LEU A 28 -12.53 6.92 -3.21
C LEU A 28 -13.46 5.96 -2.46
N TYR A 29 -14.74 6.32 -2.26
CA TYR A 29 -15.69 5.50 -1.50
C TYR A 29 -15.94 4.10 -2.08
N PRO A 30 -16.13 3.92 -3.42
CA PRO A 30 -16.37 2.59 -3.99
C PRO A 30 -15.23 1.60 -3.75
N VAL A 31 -14.02 2.11 -3.57
CA VAL A 31 -12.80 1.32 -3.38
C VAL A 31 -12.32 1.34 -1.93
N ARG A 32 -13.09 1.93 -1.00
CA ARG A 32 -12.73 2.05 0.40
C ARG A 32 -12.51 0.70 1.06
N ARG A 33 -11.32 0.50 1.64
CA ARG A 33 -10.94 -0.63 2.49
C ARG A 33 -11.17 -0.26 3.96
N ALA A 34 -12.38 -0.53 4.45
CA ALA A 34 -12.82 -0.10 5.76
C ALA A 34 -12.47 -1.10 6.87
N ALA A 35 -12.05 -0.60 8.03
CA ALA A 35 -12.04 -1.38 9.29
C ALA A 35 -13.41 -1.38 9.99
N ASP A 36 -14.28 -0.46 9.58
CA ASP A 36 -15.62 -0.14 10.07
C ASP A 36 -16.58 0.01 8.87
N PRO A 37 -17.02 -1.12 8.28
CA PRO A 37 -17.79 -1.11 7.03
C PRO A 37 -19.13 -0.38 7.15
N ASP A 38 -19.68 -0.25 8.35
CA ASP A 38 -20.95 0.44 8.61
C ASP A 38 -20.80 1.97 8.73
N ALA A 39 -19.57 2.51 8.75
CA ALA A 39 -19.35 3.95 8.81
C ALA A 39 -19.81 4.64 7.51
N PRO A 40 -20.47 5.81 7.60
CA PRO A 40 -21.02 6.48 6.44
C PRO A 40 -19.91 7.02 5.53
N ASN A 41 -20.09 6.86 4.22
CA ASN A 41 -19.23 7.44 3.20
C ASN A 41 -19.64 8.89 2.92
N THR A 42 -19.32 9.79 3.86
CA THR A 42 -19.61 11.24 3.74
C THR A 42 -18.39 12.07 4.12
N ALA A 43 -18.25 13.27 3.55
CA ALA A 43 -17.13 14.17 3.86
C ALA A 43 -16.96 14.41 5.37
N ALA A 44 -18.05 14.50 6.12
CA ALA A 44 -18.05 14.68 7.57
C ALA A 44 -17.41 13.51 8.34
N ALA A 45 -17.44 12.29 7.81
CA ALA A 45 -16.80 11.12 8.40
C ALA A 45 -15.28 11.04 8.11
N PHE A 46 -14.78 11.86 7.19
CA PHE A 46 -13.37 11.85 6.75
C PHE A 46 -12.74 13.26 6.80
N PRO A 47 -12.78 13.93 7.96
CA PRO A 47 -12.26 15.30 8.09
C PRO A 47 -10.76 15.40 7.79
N GLU A 48 -9.98 14.37 8.12
CA GLU A 48 -8.55 14.32 7.82
C GLU A 48 -8.28 14.36 6.31
N GLN A 49 -9.05 13.60 5.52
CA GLN A 49 -8.90 13.60 4.06
C GLN A 49 -9.36 14.92 3.45
N ILE A 50 -10.44 15.51 3.97
CA ILE A 50 -10.87 16.86 3.54
C ILE A 50 -9.77 17.88 3.79
N ASN A 51 -9.15 17.88 4.97
CA ASN A 51 -8.05 18.78 5.28
C ASN A 51 -6.85 18.57 4.36
N GLN A 52 -6.45 17.31 4.13
CA GLN A 52 -5.34 16.97 3.21
C GLN A 52 -5.64 17.40 1.76
N LEU A 53 -6.89 17.31 1.31
CA LEU A 53 -7.29 17.74 -0.03
C LEU A 53 -7.30 19.27 -0.16
N LEU A 54 -7.75 19.99 0.89
CA LEU A 54 -7.79 21.45 0.90
C LEU A 54 -6.41 22.07 0.71
N ASP A 55 -5.35 21.43 1.19
CA ASP A 55 -3.95 21.86 0.99
C ASP A 55 -3.54 21.99 -0.49
N PHE A 56 -4.28 21.33 -1.40
CA PHE A 56 -4.09 21.40 -2.84
C PHE A 56 -5.19 22.21 -3.53
N VAL A 57 -6.45 21.94 -3.18
CA VAL A 57 -7.61 22.54 -3.84
C VAL A 57 -7.65 24.05 -3.65
N SER A 58 -7.35 24.55 -2.45
CA SER A 58 -7.36 25.99 -2.14
C SER A 58 -6.32 26.80 -2.91
N VAL A 59 -5.29 26.13 -3.46
CA VAL A 59 -4.21 26.75 -4.24
C VAL A 59 -4.22 26.32 -5.71
N GLY A 60 -5.20 25.52 -6.13
CA GLY A 60 -5.35 25.08 -7.53
C GLY A 60 -4.25 24.14 -8.02
N GLU A 61 -3.60 23.39 -7.13
CA GLU A 61 -2.52 22.46 -7.47
C GLU A 61 -3.03 21.02 -7.61
N PRO A 62 -2.39 20.15 -8.41
CA PRO A 62 -2.75 18.74 -8.50
C PRO A 62 -2.68 18.05 -7.13
N VAL A 63 -3.68 17.23 -6.81
CA VAL A 63 -3.67 16.43 -5.57
C VAL A 63 -2.55 15.41 -5.63
N MET A 64 -1.73 15.33 -4.58
CA MET A 64 -0.70 14.30 -4.45
C MET A 64 -1.17 13.19 -3.51
N PHE A 65 -1.31 11.97 -4.02
CA PHE A 65 -1.52 10.77 -3.21
C PHE A 65 -0.19 10.08 -2.90
N THR A 66 -0.07 9.51 -1.70
CA THR A 66 0.99 8.54 -1.38
C THR A 66 0.36 7.21 -1.01
N LEU A 67 0.89 6.12 -1.53
CA LEU A 67 0.42 4.77 -1.24
C LEU A 67 1.59 3.84 -0.91
N PRO A 68 1.84 3.53 0.38
CA PRO A 68 2.71 2.43 0.74
C PRO A 68 2.16 1.09 0.26
N GLY A 69 2.98 0.34 -0.47
CA GLY A 69 2.61 -0.96 -1.04
C GLY A 69 3.50 -1.32 -2.23
N PHE A 70 3.20 -2.47 -2.85
CA PHE A 70 4.03 -3.07 -3.90
C PHE A 70 5.49 -3.31 -3.44
N PRO A 71 5.72 -4.07 -2.35
CA PRO A 71 7.07 -4.35 -1.84
C PRO A 71 7.87 -5.29 -2.74
N CYS A 72 7.31 -6.48 -2.95
CA CYS A 72 7.84 -7.63 -3.68
C CYS A 72 6.77 -8.73 -3.66
N LYS A 73 6.84 -9.73 -4.55
CA LYS A 73 6.01 -10.94 -4.42
C LYS A 73 6.34 -11.72 -3.15
N SER A 74 5.33 -12.41 -2.61
CA SER A 74 5.49 -13.33 -1.47
C SER A 74 6.63 -14.34 -1.72
N PRO A 75 7.49 -14.62 -0.73
CA PRO A 75 8.50 -15.67 -0.85
C PRO A 75 7.89 -17.08 -0.84
N ASN A 76 6.58 -17.22 -0.59
CA ASN A 76 5.89 -18.51 -0.65
C ASN A 76 5.40 -18.79 -2.09
N PRO A 77 6.01 -19.74 -2.83
CA PRO A 77 5.59 -20.05 -4.19
C PRO A 77 4.17 -20.66 -4.28
N ALA A 78 3.60 -21.11 -3.17
CA ALA A 78 2.21 -21.57 -3.13
C ALA A 78 1.18 -20.43 -3.12
N LYS A 79 1.62 -19.16 -3.14
CA LYS A 79 0.76 -17.96 -3.12
C LYS A 79 0.78 -17.15 -4.41
N VAL A 80 1.85 -17.23 -5.18
CA VAL A 80 2.16 -16.34 -6.31
C VAL A 80 2.72 -17.14 -7.50
N LEU A 81 2.72 -16.55 -8.69
CA LEU A 81 3.19 -17.20 -9.91
C LEU A 81 4.71 -17.12 -10.13
N GLY A 82 5.39 -16.23 -9.42
CA GLY A 82 6.82 -15.98 -9.54
C GLY A 82 7.24 -14.81 -8.66
N ASP A 83 8.45 -14.32 -8.90
CA ASP A 83 9.07 -13.26 -8.09
C ASP A 83 8.82 -11.84 -8.62
N LEU A 84 8.41 -11.73 -9.89
CA LEU A 84 8.14 -10.48 -10.59
C LEU A 84 6.64 -10.12 -10.56
N PRO A 85 6.29 -8.84 -10.73
CA PRO A 85 4.93 -8.40 -11.01
C PRO A 85 4.26 -9.24 -12.10
N ASP A 86 3.00 -9.63 -11.86
CA ASP A 86 2.16 -10.32 -12.84
C ASP A 86 0.91 -9.49 -13.17
N GLU A 87 -0.12 -10.12 -13.73
CA GLU A 87 -1.33 -9.41 -14.16
C GLU A 87 -2.04 -8.71 -12.99
N GLY A 88 -1.92 -9.23 -11.77
CA GLY A 88 -2.50 -8.61 -10.58
C GLY A 88 -1.89 -7.24 -10.31
N GLU A 89 -0.56 -7.10 -10.39
CA GLU A 89 0.10 -5.81 -10.27
C GLU A 89 -0.23 -4.90 -11.45
N ARG A 90 -0.22 -5.42 -12.68
CA ARG A 90 -0.53 -4.64 -13.90
C ARG A 90 -1.90 -3.96 -13.82
N LEU A 91 -2.96 -4.73 -13.51
CA LEU A 91 -4.31 -4.18 -13.36
C LEU A 91 -4.43 -3.23 -12.18
N SER A 92 -3.70 -3.50 -11.08
CA SER A 92 -3.68 -2.60 -9.93
C SER A 92 -3.04 -1.25 -10.26
N LEU A 93 -1.97 -1.23 -11.05
CA LEU A 93 -1.34 0.01 -11.52
C LEU A 93 -2.29 0.78 -12.45
N ARG A 94 -2.92 0.11 -13.43
CA ARG A 94 -3.93 0.75 -14.29
C ARG A 94 -5.05 1.39 -13.48
N PHE A 95 -5.60 0.66 -12.52
CA PHE A 95 -6.63 1.17 -11.62
C PHE A 95 -6.19 2.45 -10.89
N LEU A 96 -4.96 2.51 -10.37
CA LEU A 96 -4.45 3.70 -9.68
C LEU A 96 -4.27 4.90 -10.63
N ASP A 97 -3.82 4.68 -11.86
CA ASP A 97 -3.72 5.75 -12.88
C ASP A 97 -5.11 6.27 -13.26
N GLU A 98 -6.06 5.36 -13.50
CA GLU A 98 -7.46 5.68 -13.80
C GLU A 98 -8.16 6.42 -12.66
N LEU A 99 -7.86 6.07 -11.40
CA LEU A 99 -8.32 6.81 -10.24
C LEU A 99 -7.82 8.26 -10.27
N CYS A 100 -6.53 8.47 -10.56
CA CYS A 100 -5.97 9.82 -10.70
C CYS A 100 -6.57 10.58 -11.89
N ALA A 101 -6.89 9.89 -12.98
CA ALA A 101 -7.58 10.48 -14.13
C ALA A 101 -9.02 10.87 -13.80
N SER A 102 -9.72 10.08 -12.99
CA SER A 102 -11.08 10.37 -12.52
C SER A 102 -11.14 11.63 -11.64
N VAL A 103 -10.11 11.87 -10.82
CA VAL A 103 -9.98 13.13 -10.07
C VAL A 103 -9.94 14.33 -11.02
N GLN A 104 -9.28 14.21 -12.17
CA GLN A 104 -9.20 15.31 -13.15
C GLN A 104 -10.56 15.71 -13.73
N ALA A 105 -11.52 14.77 -13.77
CA ALA A 105 -12.87 15.04 -14.26
C ALA A 105 -13.69 15.93 -13.32
N VAL A 106 -13.40 15.91 -12.01
CA VAL A 106 -14.09 16.73 -10.99
C VAL A 106 -13.24 17.91 -10.51
N TYR A 107 -11.92 17.87 -10.76
CA TYR A 107 -10.97 18.89 -10.35
C TYR A 107 -9.88 19.05 -11.41
N ALA A 108 -9.93 20.15 -12.18
CA ALA A 108 -9.15 20.34 -13.41
C ALA A 108 -7.63 20.07 -13.30
N PRO A 109 -6.92 20.46 -12.21
CA PRO A 109 -5.51 20.13 -12.01
C PRO A 109 -5.22 18.62 -11.90
N GLY A 110 -6.23 17.81 -11.56
CA GLY A 110 -6.15 16.36 -11.44
C GLY A 110 -5.35 15.88 -10.25
N ALA A 111 -4.84 14.67 -10.35
CA ALA A 111 -4.03 14.05 -9.30
C ALA A 111 -2.78 13.35 -9.85
N ARG A 112 -1.85 13.08 -8.93
CA ARG A 112 -0.70 12.19 -9.10
C ARG A 112 -0.62 11.25 -7.90
N LEU A 113 -0.02 10.09 -8.09
CA LEU A 113 0.19 9.13 -7.03
C LEU A 113 1.64 8.67 -6.98
N VAL A 114 2.22 8.72 -5.79
CA VAL A 114 3.53 8.14 -5.48
C VAL A 114 3.30 6.80 -4.79
N ILE A 115 3.69 5.71 -5.44
CA ILE A 115 3.76 4.39 -4.84
C ILE A 115 5.03 4.36 -3.98
N CYS A 116 4.84 4.30 -2.67
CA CYS A 116 5.93 4.29 -1.70
C CYS A 116 6.32 2.83 -1.39
N SER A 117 7.04 2.20 -2.32
CA SER A 117 7.41 0.77 -2.19
C SER A 117 8.28 0.53 -0.96
N ASP A 118 7.83 -0.42 -0.15
CA ASP A 118 8.38 -0.77 1.16
C ASP A 118 9.17 -2.08 1.15
N GLY A 119 9.48 -2.63 -0.03
CA GLY A 119 10.20 -3.89 -0.18
C GLY A 119 11.55 -3.89 0.54
N HIS A 120 12.41 -2.89 0.30
CA HIS A 120 13.73 -2.81 0.95
C HIS A 120 13.67 -2.48 2.44
N ILE A 121 12.55 -1.95 2.92
CA ILE A 121 12.33 -1.76 4.35
C ILE A 121 12.14 -3.12 5.02
N PHE A 122 11.52 -4.07 4.34
CA PHE A 122 11.11 -5.35 4.94
C PHE A 122 11.92 -6.57 4.50
N GLY A 123 12.66 -6.53 3.39
CA GLY A 123 13.23 -7.70 2.71
C GLY A 123 13.81 -8.76 3.66
N ASP A 124 14.75 -8.38 4.51
CA ASP A 124 15.38 -9.25 5.51
C ASP A 124 14.41 -9.83 6.55
N VAL A 125 13.40 -9.08 7.00
CA VAL A 125 12.41 -9.56 7.97
C VAL A 125 11.29 -10.38 7.33
N ILE A 126 11.07 -10.27 6.02
CA ILE A 126 10.12 -11.13 5.30
C ILE A 126 10.79 -12.26 4.52
N GLY A 127 12.12 -12.34 4.52
CA GLY A 127 12.87 -13.41 3.87
C GLY A 127 12.97 -13.26 2.34
N VAL A 128 12.98 -12.02 1.84
CA VAL A 128 13.17 -11.68 0.43
C VAL A 128 14.47 -10.90 0.29
N ALA A 129 15.37 -11.39 -0.56
CA ALA A 129 16.65 -10.75 -0.83
C ALA A 129 16.49 -9.41 -1.55
N ASP A 130 17.41 -8.46 -1.31
CA ASP A 130 17.31 -7.11 -1.87
C ASP A 130 17.34 -7.10 -3.41
N ASP A 131 18.08 -8.02 -4.06
CA ASP A 131 18.13 -8.15 -5.52
C ASP A 131 16.78 -8.55 -6.13
N ARG A 132 15.99 -9.36 -5.42
CA ARG A 132 14.61 -9.68 -5.80
C ARG A 132 13.67 -8.48 -5.65
N VAL A 133 13.91 -7.64 -4.64
CA VAL A 133 13.16 -6.39 -4.45
C VAL A 133 13.49 -5.37 -5.55
N ASP A 134 14.77 -5.26 -5.91
CA ASP A 134 15.24 -4.44 -7.03
C ASP A 134 14.56 -4.89 -8.33
N ALA A 135 14.65 -6.18 -8.67
CA ALA A 135 14.04 -6.74 -9.88
C ALA A 135 12.52 -6.54 -9.94
N TYR A 136 11.82 -6.70 -8.82
CA TYR A 136 10.39 -6.43 -8.73
C TYR A 136 10.07 -4.95 -8.98
N SER A 137 10.85 -4.03 -8.38
CA SER A 137 10.69 -2.58 -8.55
C SER A 137 10.97 -2.14 -9.98
N ASP A 138 11.97 -2.73 -10.63
CA ASP A 138 12.31 -2.44 -12.02
C ASP A 138 11.22 -2.90 -12.98
N GLU A 139 10.67 -4.11 -12.80
CA GLU A 139 9.53 -4.56 -13.62
C GLU A 139 8.28 -3.69 -13.41
N LEU A 140 8.02 -3.17 -12.20
CA LEU A 140 6.93 -2.19 -12.02
C LEU A 140 7.14 -0.92 -12.84
N ARG A 141 8.38 -0.40 -12.90
CA ARG A 141 8.73 0.76 -13.73
C ARG A 141 8.52 0.45 -15.21
N GLU A 142 8.94 -0.74 -15.65
CA GLU A 142 8.74 -1.19 -17.02
C GLU A 142 7.25 -1.32 -17.38
N LEU A 143 6.43 -1.89 -16.49
CA LEU A 143 4.97 -1.95 -16.67
C LEU A 143 4.35 -0.56 -16.79
N MET A 144 4.71 0.36 -15.87
CA MET A 144 4.23 1.74 -15.90
C MET A 144 4.62 2.46 -17.20
N ALA A 145 5.84 2.25 -17.69
CA ALA A 145 6.31 2.83 -18.94
C ALA A 145 5.62 2.22 -20.17
N LYS A 146 5.49 0.88 -20.22
CA LYS A 146 4.85 0.14 -21.32
C LYS A 146 3.38 0.52 -21.49
N GLU A 147 2.69 0.86 -20.40
CA GLU A 147 1.28 1.21 -20.41
C GLU A 147 1.02 2.71 -20.31
N GLU A 148 2.07 3.53 -20.37
CA GLU A 148 2.01 5.00 -20.34
C GLU A 148 1.26 5.55 -19.10
N LEU A 149 1.46 4.91 -17.95
CA LEU A 149 0.82 5.27 -16.65
C LEU A 149 1.47 6.51 -16.03
N SER A 150 1.32 7.63 -16.71
CA SER A 150 2.00 8.90 -16.46
C SER A 150 1.58 9.64 -15.18
N ARG A 151 0.51 9.19 -14.49
CA ARG A 151 0.10 9.78 -13.20
C ARG A 151 0.75 9.09 -12.01
N LEU A 152 1.48 8.01 -12.24
CA LEU A 152 2.12 7.21 -11.22
C LEU A 152 3.64 7.45 -11.19
N SER A 153 4.21 7.36 -10.00
CA SER A 153 5.65 7.35 -9.76
C SER A 153 5.98 6.39 -8.63
N LEU A 154 7.24 5.95 -8.56
CA LEU A 154 7.75 5.12 -7.47
C LEU A 154 8.70 5.92 -6.60
N PHE A 155 8.56 5.72 -5.29
CA PHE A 155 9.49 6.19 -4.27
C PHE A 155 9.87 5.01 -3.38
N ASN A 156 11.16 4.68 -3.32
CA ASN A 156 11.62 3.53 -2.56
C ASN A 156 12.95 3.82 -1.86
N LEU A 157 13.38 2.91 -0.99
CA LEU A 157 14.57 3.13 -0.15
C LEU A 157 15.87 3.31 -0.95
N GLN A 158 15.93 2.79 -2.19
CA GLN A 158 17.07 3.03 -3.10
C GLN A 158 17.27 4.52 -3.40
N ASP A 159 16.19 5.31 -3.49
CA ASP A 159 16.20 6.74 -3.83
C ASP A 159 16.71 7.59 -2.65
N ILE A 160 16.83 6.96 -1.47
CA ILE A 160 17.22 7.58 -0.21
C ILE A 160 18.61 7.08 0.19
N TYR A 161 19.43 7.98 0.74
CA TYR A 161 20.79 7.69 1.20
C TYR A 161 21.70 7.06 0.11
N PRO A 162 22.01 7.79 -0.98
CA PRO A 162 22.81 7.26 -2.07
C PRO A 162 24.18 6.77 -1.60
N GLY A 163 24.64 5.64 -2.15
CA GLY A 163 25.95 5.05 -1.86
C GLY A 163 26.03 4.18 -0.60
N LEU A 164 24.93 3.99 0.14
CA LEU A 164 24.88 3.08 1.30
C LEU A 164 24.30 1.70 0.92
N SER A 165 24.72 0.66 1.64
CA SER A 165 24.09 -0.67 1.55
C SER A 165 22.66 -0.62 2.11
N TYR A 166 21.80 -1.53 1.64
CA TYR A 166 20.42 -1.60 2.13
C TYR A 166 20.32 -1.84 3.64
N ASP A 167 21.23 -2.61 4.24
CA ASP A 167 21.30 -2.77 5.70
C ASP A 167 21.54 -1.46 6.44
N GLU A 168 22.48 -0.63 5.94
CA GLU A 168 22.76 0.66 6.55
C GLU A 168 21.59 1.64 6.33
N LYS A 169 20.94 1.60 5.16
CA LYS A 169 19.72 2.39 4.90
C LYS A 169 18.61 2.01 5.88
N ARG A 170 18.30 0.71 6.02
CA ARG A 170 17.30 0.17 6.97
C ARG A 170 17.63 0.59 8.41
N ARG A 171 18.90 0.50 8.80
CA ARG A 171 19.36 0.92 10.14
C ARG A 171 19.10 2.40 10.37
N ARG A 172 19.43 3.27 9.41
CA ARG A 172 19.19 4.73 9.53
C ARG A 172 17.72 5.07 9.65
N VAL A 173 16.87 4.47 8.81
CA VAL A 173 15.42 4.66 8.88
C VAL A 173 14.88 4.20 10.23
N THR A 174 15.32 3.03 10.70
CA THR A 174 14.87 2.47 11.97
C THR A 174 15.29 3.35 13.15
N VAL A 175 16.53 3.80 13.20
CA VAL A 175 17.03 4.68 14.28
C VAL A 175 16.31 6.02 14.29
N ALA A 176 16.00 6.58 13.11
CA ALA A 176 15.39 7.90 13.01
C ALA A 176 13.88 7.90 13.27
N TYR A 177 13.16 6.84 12.90
CA TYR A 177 11.70 6.87 12.82
C TYR A 177 10.98 5.69 13.50
N ALA A 178 11.65 4.58 13.82
CA ALA A 178 10.95 3.41 14.37
C ALA A 178 10.64 3.59 15.87
N PRO A 179 9.43 3.23 16.32
CA PRO A 179 9.19 3.04 17.75
C PRO A 179 10.03 1.87 18.26
N THR A 180 10.36 1.89 19.55
CA THR A 180 11.03 0.76 20.18
C THR A 180 10.10 -0.45 20.29
N ILE A 181 10.67 -1.65 20.29
CA ILE A 181 9.90 -2.88 20.48
C ILE A 181 9.18 -2.90 21.84
N ALA A 182 9.74 -2.25 22.87
CA ALA A 182 9.09 -2.12 24.17
C ALA A 182 7.80 -1.29 24.09
N GLN A 183 7.83 -0.14 23.41
CA GLN A 183 6.64 0.69 23.16
C GLN A 183 5.60 -0.09 22.37
N LEU A 184 6.00 -0.80 21.31
CA LEU A 184 5.07 -1.60 20.51
C LEU A 184 4.41 -2.71 21.33
N ARG A 185 5.13 -3.35 22.25
CA ARG A 185 4.55 -4.36 23.14
C ARG A 185 3.50 -3.75 24.07
N GLU A 186 3.76 -2.58 24.63
CA GLU A 186 2.80 -1.86 25.46
C GLU A 186 1.55 -1.49 24.65
N GLU A 187 1.72 -0.93 23.45
CA GLU A 187 0.62 -0.57 22.57
C GLU A 187 -0.21 -1.76 22.11
N VAL A 188 0.42 -2.90 21.78
CA VAL A 188 -0.32 -4.14 21.43
C VAL A 188 -1.22 -4.60 22.59
N MET A 189 -0.89 -4.26 23.84
CA MET A 189 -1.69 -4.60 25.01
C MET A 189 -2.81 -3.60 25.31
N THR A 190 -2.68 -2.34 24.86
CA THR A 190 -3.55 -1.23 25.25
C THR A 190 -4.38 -0.64 24.11
N ASP A 191 -3.95 -0.81 22.86
CA ASP A 191 -4.62 -0.32 21.66
C ASP A 191 -5.13 -1.48 20.78
N GLU A 192 -6.45 -1.53 20.61
CA GLU A 192 -7.11 -2.58 19.85
C GLU A 192 -6.71 -2.55 18.36
N SER A 193 -6.44 -1.36 17.81
CA SER A 193 -6.07 -1.20 16.41
C SER A 193 -4.69 -1.80 16.12
N THR A 194 -3.73 -1.53 17.00
CA THR A 194 -2.37 -2.07 16.96
C THR A 194 -2.38 -3.57 17.21
N LEU A 195 -3.22 -4.08 18.12
CA LEU A 195 -3.40 -5.51 18.32
C LEU A 195 -3.94 -6.22 17.05
N ARG A 196 -4.90 -5.62 16.34
CA ARG A 196 -5.42 -6.17 15.08
C ARG A 196 -4.32 -6.20 14.01
N LEU A 197 -3.54 -5.13 13.88
CA LEU A 197 -2.40 -5.07 12.95
C LEU A 197 -1.36 -6.15 13.26
N TYR A 198 -0.99 -6.29 14.54
CA TYR A 198 -0.06 -7.33 15.01
C TYR A 198 -0.53 -8.75 14.69
N ARG A 199 -1.81 -9.04 14.91
CA ARG A 199 -2.40 -10.35 14.56
C ARG A 199 -2.39 -10.58 13.04
N GLY A 200 -2.73 -9.55 12.25
CA GLY A 200 -2.70 -9.59 10.80
C GLY A 200 -1.31 -9.89 10.25
N ILE A 201 -0.30 -9.15 10.69
CA ILE A 201 1.11 -9.33 10.29
C ILE A 201 1.63 -10.70 10.76
N THR A 202 1.30 -11.14 11.96
CA THR A 202 1.72 -12.47 12.44
C THR A 202 1.18 -13.57 11.54
N ARG A 203 -0.11 -13.52 11.18
CA ARG A 203 -0.73 -14.48 10.26
C ARG A 203 -0.05 -14.43 8.89
N PHE A 204 0.18 -13.23 8.38
CA PHE A 204 0.87 -13.02 7.12
C PHE A 204 2.25 -13.67 7.09
N LEU A 205 3.10 -13.42 8.10
CA LEU A 205 4.44 -14.01 8.18
C LEU A 205 4.41 -15.54 8.29
N VAL A 206 3.42 -16.10 8.99
CA VAL A 206 3.24 -17.57 9.06
C VAL A 206 2.90 -18.13 7.68
N ASP A 207 1.95 -17.50 6.99
CA ASP A 207 1.51 -17.95 5.67
C ASP A 207 2.60 -17.79 4.59
N ASP A 208 3.52 -16.85 4.75
CA ASP A 208 4.63 -16.60 3.82
C ASP A 208 5.85 -17.50 4.06
N THR A 209 5.91 -18.18 5.20
CA THR A 209 7.03 -19.08 5.51
C THR A 209 6.77 -20.49 4.98
N ALA A 210 7.11 -20.74 3.72
CA ALA A 210 6.88 -22.03 3.05
C ALA A 210 7.76 -23.18 3.57
N HIS A 211 9.03 -22.92 3.88
CA HIS A 211 10.05 -23.95 4.13
C HIS A 211 10.47 -24.06 5.61
N TRP A 212 9.49 -24.06 6.52
CA TRP A 212 9.77 -24.22 7.95
C TRP A 212 9.99 -25.70 8.33
N THR A 213 11.14 -26.00 8.93
CA THR A 213 11.51 -27.37 9.34
C THR A 213 11.14 -27.72 10.79
N GLY A 214 10.76 -26.73 11.59
CA GLY A 214 10.36 -26.91 12.99
C GLY A 214 8.88 -27.19 13.18
N SER A 215 8.39 -27.14 14.43
CA SER A 215 6.96 -27.26 14.71
C SER A 215 6.18 -26.00 14.32
N LYS A 216 4.89 -26.15 13.99
CA LYS A 216 3.98 -25.03 13.72
C LYS A 216 3.95 -24.02 14.89
N SER A 217 4.00 -24.51 16.13
CA SER A 217 4.05 -23.65 17.32
C SER A 217 5.36 -22.86 17.42
N ALA A 218 6.49 -23.43 16.97
CA ALA A 218 7.75 -22.71 16.91
C ALA A 218 7.73 -21.62 15.83
N LEU A 219 7.19 -21.93 14.64
CA LEU A 219 6.96 -20.93 13.59
C LEU A 219 6.09 -19.77 14.10
N GLN A 220 4.97 -20.10 14.73
CA GLN A 220 4.06 -19.09 15.28
C GLN A 220 4.76 -18.17 16.29
N ARG A 221 5.64 -18.70 17.15
CA ARG A 221 6.41 -17.88 18.11
C ARG A 221 7.43 -16.99 17.41
N GLU A 222 8.14 -17.54 16.43
CA GLU A 222 9.11 -16.79 15.63
C GLU A 222 8.45 -15.63 14.88
N CYS A 223 7.35 -15.89 14.16
CA CYS A 223 6.58 -14.87 13.45
C CYS A 223 5.99 -13.82 14.40
N ARG A 224 5.58 -14.19 15.62
CA ARG A 224 5.12 -13.23 16.63
C ARG A 224 6.23 -12.26 17.04
N THR A 225 7.45 -12.76 17.28
CA THR A 225 8.60 -11.91 17.57
C THR A 225 8.90 -10.96 16.42
N ARG A 226 8.97 -11.51 15.20
CA ARG A 226 9.28 -10.75 13.98
C ARG A 226 8.21 -9.74 13.58
N SER A 227 6.95 -9.98 13.95
CA SER A 227 5.84 -9.05 13.70
C SER A 227 6.07 -7.68 14.34
N TYR A 228 6.74 -7.61 15.50
CA TYR A 228 7.09 -6.33 16.10
C TYR A 228 8.07 -5.53 15.24
N GLU A 229 9.07 -6.20 14.63
CA GLU A 229 10.02 -5.55 13.73
C GLU A 229 9.33 -5.04 12.46
N VAL A 230 8.43 -5.85 11.88
CA VAL A 230 7.64 -5.43 10.71
C VAL A 230 6.79 -4.21 11.04
N ILE A 231 6.11 -4.18 12.20
CA ILE A 231 5.33 -3.00 12.62
C ILE A 231 6.23 -1.78 12.83
N ALA A 232 7.36 -1.95 13.53
CA ALA A 232 8.30 -0.87 13.80
C ALA A 232 8.78 -0.23 12.49
N ARG A 233 9.16 -1.06 11.53
CA ARG A 233 9.64 -0.63 10.21
C ARG A 233 8.53 -0.07 9.33
N SER A 234 7.30 -0.58 9.43
CA SER A 234 6.14 -0.02 8.72
C SER A 234 5.80 1.40 9.20
N ARG A 235 5.88 1.63 10.51
CA ARG A 235 5.73 2.99 11.08
C ARG A 235 6.88 3.89 10.67
N ALA A 236 8.12 3.40 10.77
CA ALA A 236 9.30 4.14 10.34
C ALA A 236 9.23 4.57 8.87
N TRP A 237 8.80 3.67 7.99
CA TRP A 237 8.57 3.98 6.58
C TRP A 237 7.45 5.00 6.40
N GLY A 238 6.34 4.83 7.12
CA GLY A 238 5.24 5.78 7.11
C GLY A 238 5.66 7.21 7.51
N ASP A 239 6.53 7.36 8.51
CA ASP A 239 6.99 8.66 8.97
C ASP A 239 8.07 9.25 8.05
N LEU A 240 8.94 8.40 7.48
CA LEU A 240 9.88 8.81 6.44
C LEU A 240 9.14 9.30 5.19
N VAL A 241 8.12 8.58 4.72
CA VAL A 241 7.28 9.01 3.60
C VAL A 241 6.60 10.34 3.92
N ALA A 242 6.10 10.54 5.14
CA ALA A 242 5.53 11.82 5.55
C ALA A 242 6.57 12.95 5.59
N ALA A 243 7.85 12.66 5.88
CA ALA A 243 8.92 13.65 5.82
C ALA A 243 9.28 14.06 4.38
N TYR A 244 9.23 13.14 3.42
CA TYR A 244 9.52 13.41 1.99
C TYR A 244 8.30 13.94 1.22
N HIS A 245 7.09 13.55 1.63
CA HIS A 245 5.82 13.97 1.03
C HIS A 245 4.88 14.56 2.10
N PRO A 246 5.27 15.67 2.77
CA PRO A 246 4.53 16.23 3.91
C PRO A 246 3.16 16.75 3.54
N ARG A 247 2.98 17.16 2.28
CA ARG A 247 1.70 17.55 1.71
C ARG A 247 1.27 16.45 0.76
N SER A 248 0.46 15.53 1.26
CA SER A 248 -0.11 14.42 0.50
C SER A 248 -1.38 13.87 1.14
N VAL A 249 -2.29 13.35 0.32
CA VAL A 249 -3.41 12.54 0.78
C VAL A 249 -2.91 11.12 0.99
N ARG A 250 -2.91 10.65 2.24
CA ARG A 250 -2.25 9.39 2.60
C ARG A 250 -3.18 8.20 2.38
N LEU A 251 -2.93 7.43 1.33
CA LEU A 251 -3.62 6.18 1.07
C LEU A 251 -2.95 5.02 1.83
N SER A 252 -3.66 3.90 1.95
CA SER A 252 -3.19 2.70 2.61
C SER A 252 -3.78 1.45 1.94
N ILE A 253 -2.98 0.40 1.78
CA ILE A 253 -3.49 -0.91 1.40
C ILE A 253 -4.05 -1.70 2.59
N HIS A 254 -4.00 -1.18 3.82
CA HIS A 254 -4.59 -1.82 5.00
C HIS A 254 -5.94 -1.20 5.35
N PRO A 255 -6.88 -1.96 5.93
CA PRO A 255 -8.13 -1.40 6.44
C PRO A 255 -7.90 -0.21 7.38
N GLN A 256 -8.63 0.89 7.16
CA GLN A 256 -8.60 2.08 8.02
C GLN A 256 -10.01 2.42 8.49
N PRO A 257 -10.20 2.86 9.76
CA PRO A 257 -11.47 3.38 10.21
C PRO A 257 -11.76 4.77 9.62
N ALA A 258 -13.02 5.20 9.64
CA ALA A 258 -13.39 6.59 9.38
C ALA A 258 -12.67 7.53 10.37
N GLY A 259 -12.32 8.73 9.92
CA GLY A 259 -11.54 9.70 10.71
C GLY A 259 -10.06 9.38 10.89
N ALA A 260 -9.54 8.26 10.38
CA ALA A 260 -8.11 7.99 10.40
C ALA A 260 -7.35 8.93 9.46
N ALA A 261 -6.10 9.27 9.81
CA ALA A 261 -5.24 10.08 8.94
C ALA A 261 -4.92 9.42 7.58
N LYS A 262 -5.02 8.09 7.50
CA LYS A 262 -4.82 7.32 6.27
C LYS A 262 -6.18 6.84 5.74
N PHE A 263 -6.35 6.87 4.42
CA PHE A 263 -7.53 6.32 3.75
C PHE A 263 -7.21 4.95 3.15
N GLY A 264 -7.90 3.90 3.63
CA GLY A 264 -7.72 2.54 3.12
C GLY A 264 -8.36 2.38 1.73
N ILE A 265 -7.63 1.84 0.76
CA ILE A 265 -8.16 1.49 -0.57
C ILE A 265 -7.92 0.01 -0.92
N ARG A 266 -8.87 -0.56 -1.66
CA ARG A 266 -8.69 -1.81 -2.42
C ARG A 266 -8.07 -1.46 -3.78
N LEU A 267 -7.24 -2.36 -4.29
CA LEU A 267 -6.65 -2.23 -5.63
C LEU A 267 -7.46 -2.96 -6.69
N LEU A 268 -7.96 -4.15 -6.33
CA LEU A 268 -8.78 -5.02 -7.16
C LEU A 268 -9.84 -5.69 -6.29
N ASP A 269 -10.83 -6.31 -6.92
CA ASP A 269 -11.80 -7.13 -6.20
C ASP A 269 -11.10 -8.33 -5.55
N ALA A 270 -11.46 -8.63 -4.31
CA ALA A 270 -10.86 -9.70 -3.53
C ALA A 270 -11.79 -10.16 -2.40
N PRO A 271 -11.82 -11.47 -2.09
CA PRO A 271 -12.69 -12.02 -1.04
C PRO A 271 -12.24 -11.62 0.39
N ASP A 272 -10.96 -11.31 0.57
CA ASP A 272 -10.39 -10.91 1.86
C ASP A 272 -9.90 -9.46 1.81
N ALA A 273 -10.36 -8.67 2.77
CA ALA A 273 -9.88 -7.31 3.02
C ALA A 273 -8.42 -7.23 3.46
N TRP A 274 -7.62 -8.29 3.42
CA TRP A 274 -6.15 -8.27 3.56
C TRP A 274 -5.39 -8.73 2.31
N MET A 275 -6.09 -9.20 1.27
CA MET A 275 -5.46 -9.66 0.03
C MET A 275 -4.89 -8.49 -0.77
N THR A 276 -3.70 -8.69 -1.34
CA THR A 276 -3.00 -7.76 -2.22
C THR A 276 -2.38 -8.54 -3.39
N PRO A 277 -2.12 -7.91 -4.55
CA PRO A 277 -1.61 -8.58 -5.74
C PRO A 277 -0.33 -9.40 -5.49
N TRP A 278 0.55 -8.87 -4.64
CA TRP A 278 1.83 -9.52 -4.33
C TRP A 278 1.73 -10.70 -3.36
N HIS A 279 0.53 -11.04 -2.89
CA HIS A 279 0.25 -12.20 -2.03
C HIS A 279 -0.81 -13.14 -2.62
N SER A 280 -1.16 -12.95 -3.88
CA SER A 280 -2.26 -13.64 -4.54
C SER A 280 -1.97 -13.77 -6.05
N VAL A 281 -2.95 -14.31 -6.77
CA VAL A 281 -2.96 -14.36 -8.24
C VAL A 281 -4.28 -13.82 -8.75
N LEU A 282 -4.28 -13.32 -9.98
CA LEU A 282 -5.50 -12.87 -10.65
C LEU A 282 -6.24 -14.06 -11.30
N VAL A 283 -7.57 -14.02 -11.24
CA VAL A 283 -8.46 -14.85 -12.06
C VAL A 283 -9.32 -13.96 -12.95
N GLU A 284 -9.37 -14.30 -14.24
CA GLU A 284 -10.32 -13.78 -15.22
C GLU A 284 -11.46 -14.78 -15.45
N GLU A 285 -12.70 -14.29 -15.40
CA GLU A 285 -13.91 -15.06 -15.66
C GLU A 285 -14.76 -14.36 -16.73
N PRO A 286 -15.31 -15.07 -17.73
CA PRO A 286 -16.19 -14.46 -18.73
C PRO A 286 -17.36 -13.70 -18.09
N GLY A 287 -17.54 -12.45 -18.50
CA GLY A 287 -18.64 -11.59 -18.03
C GLY A 287 -18.50 -11.08 -16.58
N LYS A 288 -17.36 -11.28 -15.93
CA LYS A 288 -17.08 -10.77 -14.58
C LYS A 288 -15.84 -9.87 -14.57
N ALA A 289 -15.78 -8.98 -13.58
CA ALA A 289 -14.56 -8.22 -13.33
C ALA A 289 -13.43 -9.16 -12.86
N PRO A 290 -12.17 -8.91 -13.26
CA PRO A 290 -11.03 -9.65 -12.74
C PRO A 290 -10.93 -9.52 -11.21
N ARG A 291 -10.53 -10.59 -10.53
CA ARG A 291 -10.45 -10.63 -9.06
C ARG A 291 -9.20 -11.35 -8.58
N LEU A 292 -8.71 -10.95 -7.42
CA LEU A 292 -7.62 -11.63 -6.73
C LEU A 292 -8.13 -12.83 -5.95
N VAL A 293 -7.38 -13.93 -6.01
CA VAL A 293 -7.66 -15.17 -5.28
C VAL A 293 -6.37 -15.80 -4.74
N ARG A 294 -6.52 -16.76 -3.83
CA ARG A 294 -5.37 -17.60 -3.44
C ARG A 294 -4.98 -18.49 -4.63
N HIS A 295 -3.68 -18.64 -4.88
CA HIS A 295 -3.15 -19.47 -5.96
C HIS A 295 -3.78 -20.87 -6.02
N LYS A 296 -3.89 -21.57 -4.87
CA LYS A 296 -4.53 -22.89 -4.83
C LYS A 296 -5.97 -22.91 -5.34
N ASP A 297 -6.74 -21.84 -5.06
CA ASP A 297 -8.13 -21.74 -5.48
C ASP A 297 -8.16 -21.43 -6.99
N ALA A 298 -7.21 -20.64 -7.50
CA ALA A 298 -7.07 -20.32 -8.93
C ALA A 298 -6.79 -21.55 -9.80
N VAL A 299 -5.94 -22.46 -9.31
CA VAL A 299 -5.62 -23.74 -9.98
C VAL A 299 -6.87 -24.63 -10.13
N GLU A 300 -7.80 -24.57 -9.19
CA GLU A 300 -9.07 -25.30 -9.26
C GLU A 300 -10.10 -24.62 -10.16
N LEU A 301 -9.98 -23.31 -10.38
CA LEU A 301 -10.95 -22.50 -11.11
C LEU A 301 -10.69 -22.44 -12.62
N GLY A 302 -9.43 -22.49 -13.07
CA GLY A 302 -9.12 -22.27 -14.47
C GLY A 302 -7.70 -22.61 -14.89
N GLU A 303 -7.36 -22.25 -16.12
CA GLU A 303 -6.07 -22.56 -16.74
C GLU A 303 -5.07 -21.41 -16.58
N LEU A 304 -3.79 -21.76 -16.41
CA LEU A 304 -2.72 -20.77 -16.32
C LEU A 304 -2.47 -20.14 -17.70
N VAL A 305 -2.64 -18.83 -17.77
CA VAL A 305 -2.30 -18.02 -18.94
C VAL A 305 -0.84 -17.61 -18.86
N THR A 306 -0.14 -17.77 -19.98
CA THR A 306 1.25 -17.32 -20.17
C THR A 306 1.30 -16.16 -21.16
N VAL A 307 1.99 -15.08 -20.80
CA VAL A 307 2.21 -13.91 -21.65
C VAL A 307 3.71 -13.70 -21.78
N ASP A 308 4.20 -13.54 -23.01
CA ASP A 308 5.64 -13.38 -23.30
C ASP A 308 6.53 -14.47 -22.65
N GLY A 309 6.01 -15.70 -22.58
CA GLY A 309 6.72 -16.85 -21.99
C GLY A 309 6.73 -16.89 -20.46
N ARG A 310 6.04 -15.96 -19.77
CA ARG A 310 5.94 -15.90 -18.30
C ARG A 310 4.50 -16.19 -17.82
N PRO A 311 4.32 -16.92 -16.71
CA PRO A 311 3.03 -17.04 -16.03
C PRO A 311 2.43 -15.65 -15.73
N SER A 312 1.15 -15.44 -16.03
CA SER A 312 0.51 -14.12 -15.92
C SER A 312 -0.71 -14.11 -14.99
N HIS A 313 -1.68 -14.99 -15.21
CA HIS A 313 -2.91 -15.10 -14.41
C HIS A 313 -3.63 -16.42 -14.74
N PHE A 314 -4.73 -16.70 -14.05
CA PHE A 314 -5.61 -17.81 -14.37
C PHE A 314 -6.84 -17.33 -15.14
N ARG A 315 -7.32 -18.12 -16.10
CA ARG A 315 -8.56 -17.86 -16.83
C ARG A 315 -9.52 -19.03 -16.70
N VAL A 316 -10.75 -18.75 -16.30
CA VAL A 316 -11.82 -19.75 -16.27
C VAL A 316 -12.33 -19.94 -17.70
N THR A 317 -12.32 -21.19 -18.17
CA THR A 317 -12.89 -21.59 -19.46
C THR A 317 -14.34 -22.05 -19.26
N ASP A 318 -15.21 -21.71 -20.21
CA ASP A 318 -16.61 -22.17 -20.24
C ASP A 318 -16.75 -23.69 -20.40
#